data_AF-A0A3M1RV97-F1
#
_entry.id   AF-A0A3M1RV97-F1
#
_cell.length_a   1.000
_cell.length_b   1.000
_cell.length_c   1.000
_cell.angle_alpha   90.00
_cell.angle_beta   90.00
_cell.angle_gamma   90.00
#
_symmetry.space_group_name_H-M   'P 1'
#
loop_
_entity.id
_entity.type
_entity.pdbx_description
1 polymer ?
#
loop_
_entity_poly.entity_id
_entity_poly.type
_entity_poly.pdbx_seq_one_letter_code
_entity_poly.pdbx_strand_id
1 'polypeptide(L)'
;MAPFGDGNTAFGRQIDRRRLLAALAGGALAAYVPPHCRELAAAPFDDAVTRAFADYRRKLDELIAWCRENGLEDEARRVLENVQPYDPDHIYLTALDRNANPDPPESDSNLVREWFRKWMSLRRDQADKLFTLAQSAAKNGRMALALNLTLAAVHENPDHPAIRRLLGYTRYGDDWRTAFEAQKIRQGEVWDDRFGWIPKSYLKLYEQGQRRMGRRWISAED
;
A
#
# COMPACT_ATOMS: atom_id res chain seq x y z
N MET A 1 46.45 -3.95 -53.42
CA MET A 1 46.01 -5.31 -53.07
C MET A 1 44.48 -5.28 -53.09
N ALA A 2 43.91 -5.65 -54.23
CA ALA A 2 42.47 -5.82 -54.45
C ALA A 2 42.09 -7.30 -54.15
N PRO A 3 40.90 -7.80 -54.53
CA PRO A 3 39.60 -7.68 -53.85
C PRO A 3 38.97 -9.07 -53.60
N PHE A 4 38.00 -9.20 -52.69
CA PHE A 4 37.13 -10.40 -52.59
C PHE A 4 35.82 -9.96 -51.92
N GLY A 5 34.62 -10.26 -52.40
CA GLY A 5 34.15 -11.07 -53.52
C GLY A 5 32.68 -11.42 -53.25
N ASP A 6 31.83 -11.22 -54.26
CA ASP A 6 30.44 -11.70 -54.30
C ASP A 6 30.35 -13.24 -54.40
N GLY A 7 29.25 -13.82 -53.92
CA GLY A 7 28.86 -15.23 -54.17
C GLY A 7 27.88 -15.76 -53.12
N ASN A 8 26.56 -15.60 -53.29
CA ASN A 8 25.63 -16.54 -53.95
C ASN A 8 25.29 -17.80 -53.13
N THR A 9 24.07 -17.88 -52.60
CA THR A 9 23.15 -18.99 -52.94
C THR A 9 21.71 -18.67 -52.52
N ALA A 10 20.81 -18.86 -53.48
CA ALA A 10 19.38 -18.80 -53.34
C ALA A 10 18.82 -20.00 -52.58
N PHE A 11 17.75 -19.80 -51.81
CA PHE A 11 16.66 -20.77 -51.70
C PHE A 11 15.35 -20.02 -51.68
N GLY A 12 14.62 -20.13 -52.79
CA GLY A 12 13.26 -19.63 -52.89
C GLY A 12 12.32 -20.44 -52.01
N ARG A 13 11.31 -19.74 -51.48
CA ARG A 13 9.96 -20.31 -51.39
C ARG A 13 8.93 -19.22 -51.65
N GLN A 14 8.41 -19.31 -52.86
CA GLN A 14 7.21 -18.70 -53.38
C GLN A 14 6.03 -18.99 -52.42
N ILE A 15 5.41 -17.96 -51.87
CA ILE A 15 4.04 -18.04 -51.36
C ILE A 15 3.23 -17.00 -52.12
N ASP A 16 2.22 -17.54 -52.78
CA ASP A 16 1.42 -16.97 -53.84
C ASP A 16 0.56 -15.78 -53.37
N ARG A 17 0.61 -14.69 -54.13
CA ARG A 17 -0.19 -13.48 -53.97
C ARG A 17 -1.48 -13.63 -54.78
N ARG A 18 -2.52 -14.24 -54.20
CA ARG A 18 -3.89 -14.12 -54.74
C ARG A 18 -4.93 -14.16 -53.63
N ARG A 19 -5.34 -12.97 -53.18
CA ARG A 19 -6.76 -12.51 -53.15
C ARG A 19 -6.81 -11.07 -52.63
N LEU A 20 -7.09 -10.19 -53.58
CA LEU A 20 -7.41 -8.77 -53.40
C LEU A 20 -8.89 -8.62 -53.02
N LEU A 21 -9.14 -7.65 -52.13
CA LEU A 21 -10.29 -6.71 -52.09
C LEU A 21 -11.69 -7.31 -51.84
N ALA A 22 -12.63 -6.70 -51.10
CA ALA A 22 -12.81 -5.36 -50.56
C ALA A 22 -13.87 -5.40 -49.44
N ALA A 23 -13.88 -4.40 -48.56
CA ALA A 23 -15.03 -3.54 -48.27
C ALA A 23 -14.82 -2.78 -46.94
N LEU A 24 -14.64 -1.47 -47.06
CA LEU A 24 -14.77 -0.49 -45.98
C LEU A 24 -16.25 -0.37 -45.58
N ALA A 25 -16.56 -0.49 -44.29
CA ALA A 25 -17.80 0.04 -43.74
C ALA A 25 -17.63 0.37 -42.25
N GLY A 26 -17.98 1.60 -41.88
CA GLY A 26 -18.51 1.92 -40.55
C GLY A 26 -17.49 2.17 -39.45
N GLY A 27 -17.10 3.44 -39.29
CA GLY A 27 -16.47 3.91 -38.07
C GLY A 27 -17.43 3.83 -36.88
N ALA A 28 -17.03 3.04 -35.89
CA ALA A 28 -17.30 3.26 -34.48
C ALA A 28 -16.09 2.69 -33.74
N LEU A 29 -15.16 3.55 -33.34
CA LEU A 29 -14.11 3.22 -32.38
C LEU A 29 -14.74 3.05 -30.99
N ALA A 30 -15.61 2.05 -30.84
CA ALA A 30 -15.72 1.39 -29.55
C ALA A 30 -14.38 0.70 -29.36
N ALA A 31 -13.60 1.13 -28.38
CA ALA A 31 -12.42 0.39 -27.97
C ALA A 31 -12.85 -1.07 -27.77
N TYR A 32 -12.37 -1.96 -28.63
CA TYR A 32 -12.56 -3.39 -28.46
C TYR A 32 -11.79 -3.77 -27.20
N VAL A 33 -12.48 -3.70 -26.05
CA VAL A 33 -12.02 -4.30 -24.81
C VAL A 33 -12.28 -5.79 -25.00
N PRO A 34 -11.24 -6.64 -25.14
CA PRO A 34 -11.45 -8.06 -25.37
C PRO A 34 -12.31 -8.64 -24.23
N PRO A 35 -13.24 -9.57 -24.50
CA PRO A 35 -14.08 -10.19 -23.47
C PRO A 35 -13.25 -10.92 -22.39
N HIS A 36 -11.99 -11.23 -22.66
CA HIS A 36 -11.03 -11.77 -21.70
C HIS A 36 -10.63 -10.78 -20.59
N CYS A 37 -10.90 -9.48 -20.75
CA CYS A 37 -10.66 -8.46 -19.73
C CYS A 37 -11.79 -8.36 -18.69
N ARG A 38 -12.95 -9.00 -18.90
CA ARG A 38 -14.10 -8.86 -18.01
C ARG A 38 -14.50 -10.12 -17.25
N GLU A 39 -14.12 -11.33 -17.70
CA GLU A 39 -14.81 -12.54 -17.22
C GLU A 39 -13.97 -13.81 -17.06
N LEU A 40 -12.68 -13.68 -16.71
CA LEU A 40 -11.89 -14.85 -16.27
C LEU A 40 -11.53 -14.69 -14.78
N ALA A 41 -12.24 -15.47 -13.94
CA ALA A 41 -12.05 -15.67 -12.50
C ALA A 41 -12.58 -14.61 -11.50
N ALA A 42 -13.64 -13.85 -11.82
CA ALA A 42 -14.18 -12.81 -10.92
C ALA A 42 -14.87 -13.36 -9.67
N ALA A 43 -15.83 -14.26 -9.86
CA ALA A 43 -16.71 -14.75 -8.79
C ALA A 43 -16.02 -15.27 -7.51
N PRO A 44 -14.96 -16.12 -7.54
CA PRO A 44 -14.46 -16.72 -6.30
C PRO A 44 -13.73 -15.72 -5.39
N PHE A 45 -13.11 -14.68 -5.96
CA PHE A 45 -12.40 -13.67 -5.17
C PHE A 45 -13.37 -12.64 -4.61
N ASP A 46 -14.31 -12.15 -5.42
CA ASP A 46 -15.26 -11.13 -4.99
C ASP A 46 -16.14 -11.65 -3.85
N ASP A 47 -16.57 -12.92 -3.91
CA ASP A 47 -17.28 -13.60 -2.82
C ASP A 47 -16.41 -13.76 -1.57
N ALA A 48 -15.14 -14.16 -1.72
CA ALA A 48 -14.24 -14.34 -0.59
C ALA A 48 -13.94 -13.02 0.13
N VAL A 49 -13.74 -11.95 -0.64
CA VAL A 49 -13.52 -10.59 -0.13
C VAL A 49 -14.78 -10.07 0.56
N THR A 50 -15.94 -10.20 -0.07
CA THR A 50 -17.23 -9.80 0.51
C THR A 50 -17.49 -10.53 1.82
N ARG A 51 -17.26 -11.85 1.87
CA ARG A 51 -17.36 -12.64 3.10
C ARG A 51 -16.38 -12.17 4.17
N ALA A 52 -15.13 -11.89 3.81
CA ALA A 52 -14.12 -11.42 4.77
C ALA A 52 -14.53 -10.10 5.43
N PHE A 53 -15.03 -9.13 4.65
CA PHE A 53 -15.53 -7.86 5.21
C PHE A 53 -16.82 -8.04 6.00
N ALA A 54 -17.77 -8.85 5.54
CA ALA A 54 -19.02 -9.11 6.27
C ALA A 54 -18.76 -9.81 7.62
N ASP A 55 -17.89 -10.82 7.65
CA ASP A 55 -17.48 -11.49 8.88
C ASP A 55 -16.79 -10.55 9.85
N TYR A 56 -15.91 -9.68 9.34
CA TYR A 56 -15.25 -8.68 10.18
C TYR A 56 -16.26 -7.69 10.76
N ARG A 57 -17.18 -7.19 9.93
CA ARG A 57 -18.21 -6.25 10.38
C ARG A 57 -19.08 -6.86 11.47
N ARG A 58 -19.52 -8.10 11.30
CA ARG A 58 -20.27 -8.84 12.32
C ARG A 58 -19.52 -8.91 13.65
N LYS A 59 -18.22 -9.26 13.62
CA LYS A 59 -17.39 -9.33 14.84
C LYS A 59 -17.21 -7.96 15.51
N LEU A 60 -17.12 -6.88 14.73
CA LEU A 60 -17.07 -5.53 15.28
C LEU A 60 -18.41 -5.14 15.90
N ASP A 61 -19.54 -5.48 15.27
CA ASP A 61 -20.87 -5.22 15.81
C ASP A 61 -21.10 -6.00 17.13
N GLU A 62 -20.63 -7.25 17.21
CA GLU A 62 -20.60 -8.04 18.46
C GLU A 62 -19.74 -7.37 19.55
N LEU A 63 -18.57 -6.84 19.19
CA LEU A 63 -17.72 -6.10 20.14
C LEU A 63 -18.38 -4.81 20.61
N ILE A 64 -19.04 -4.07 19.71
CA ILE A 64 -19.78 -2.84 20.04
C ILE A 64 -20.93 -3.14 20.99
N ALA A 65 -21.70 -4.20 20.72
CA ALA A 65 -22.77 -4.64 21.63
C ALA A 65 -22.23 -4.96 23.02
N TRP A 66 -21.14 -5.72 23.09
CA TRP A 66 -20.45 -6.02 24.35
C TRP A 66 -19.97 -4.75 25.07
N CYS A 67 -19.46 -3.75 24.35
CA CYS A 67 -19.05 -2.47 24.96
C CYS A 67 -20.24 -1.76 25.61
N ARG A 68 -21.37 -1.67 24.92
CA ARG A 68 -22.59 -1.03 25.43
C ARG A 68 -23.15 -1.73 26.67
N GLU A 69 -23.18 -3.06 26.66
CA GLU A 69 -23.60 -3.86 27.82
C GLU A 69 -22.72 -3.63 29.05
N ASN A 70 -21.44 -3.26 28.85
CA ASN A 70 -20.47 -3.01 29.91
C ASN A 70 -20.27 -1.51 30.20
N GLY A 71 -21.10 -0.61 29.65
CA GLY A 71 -21.04 0.83 29.87
C GLY A 71 -19.85 1.55 29.20
N LEU A 72 -19.24 0.94 28.20
CA LEU A 72 -18.07 1.45 27.45
C LEU A 72 -18.49 2.17 26.15
N GLU A 73 -19.31 3.23 26.27
CA GLU A 73 -19.88 3.92 25.11
C GLU A 73 -18.84 4.67 24.26
N ASP A 74 -17.80 5.21 24.90
CA ASP A 74 -16.74 5.93 24.20
C ASP A 74 -15.85 4.96 23.41
N GLU A 75 -15.55 3.80 23.97
CA GLU A 75 -14.85 2.70 23.28
C GLU A 75 -15.66 2.16 22.11
N ALA A 76 -16.99 2.00 22.28
CA ALA A 76 -17.88 1.60 21.19
C ALA A 76 -17.85 2.62 20.04
N ARG A 77 -17.84 3.92 20.36
CA ARG A 77 -17.73 5.01 19.38
C ARG A 77 -16.39 4.95 18.64
N ARG A 78 -15.28 4.73 19.36
CA ARG A 78 -13.94 4.59 18.74
C ARG A 78 -13.88 3.46 17.73
N VAL A 79 -14.49 2.30 18.03
CA VAL A 79 -14.57 1.19 17.08
C VAL A 79 -15.29 1.62 15.80
N LEU A 80 -16.42 2.32 15.92
CA LEU A 80 -17.21 2.79 14.79
C LEU A 80 -16.45 3.80 13.91
N GLU A 81 -15.76 4.76 14.52
CA GLU A 81 -14.98 5.79 13.81
C GLU A 81 -13.81 5.20 13.03
N ASN A 82 -13.29 4.04 13.45
CA ASN A 82 -12.16 3.36 12.81
C ASN A 82 -12.59 2.33 11.77
N VAL A 83 -13.88 2.16 11.47
CA VAL A 83 -14.29 1.23 10.42
C VAL A 83 -14.08 1.88 9.05
N GLN A 84 -13.14 1.33 8.27
CA GLN A 84 -12.94 1.77 6.89
C GLN A 84 -14.11 1.28 6.02
N PRO A 85 -14.71 2.15 5.18
CA PRO A 85 -15.63 1.70 4.15
C PRO A 85 -14.87 0.84 3.14
N TYR A 86 -15.44 -0.30 2.76
CA TYR A 86 -14.93 -1.08 1.63
C TYR A 86 -15.78 -0.79 0.40
N ASP A 87 -15.13 -0.26 -0.62
CA ASP A 87 -15.72 -0.06 -1.95
C ASP A 87 -14.69 -0.55 -2.99
N PRO A 88 -15.03 -1.56 -3.82
CA PRO A 88 -14.14 -2.07 -4.86
C PRO A 88 -13.69 -1.01 -5.87
N ASP A 89 -14.48 0.03 -6.09
CA ASP A 89 -14.25 1.08 -7.09
C ASP A 89 -13.44 2.26 -6.54
N HIS A 90 -13.12 2.25 -5.24
CA HIS A 90 -12.34 3.30 -4.58
C HIS A 90 -11.04 2.74 -3.97
N ILE A 91 -9.97 3.52 -4.09
CA ILE A 91 -8.69 3.24 -3.42
C ILE A 91 -8.60 4.13 -2.19
N TYR A 92 -8.57 3.51 -1.02
CA TYR A 92 -8.37 4.20 0.25
C TYR A 92 -6.89 4.18 0.63
N LEU A 93 -6.27 5.36 0.67
CA LEU A 93 -4.87 5.52 1.06
C LEU A 93 -4.79 5.79 2.56
N THR A 94 -4.08 4.92 3.27
CA THR A 94 -3.77 5.12 4.70
C THR A 94 -2.39 5.74 4.82
N ALA A 95 -2.28 6.84 5.55
CA ALA A 95 -0.99 7.40 5.92
C ALA A 95 -0.27 6.44 6.86
N LEU A 96 0.85 5.88 6.41
CA LEU A 96 1.70 5.01 7.22
C LEU A 96 2.73 5.85 7.95
N ASP A 97 2.28 6.51 9.01
CA ASP A 97 3.22 7.15 9.93
C ASP A 97 4.11 6.09 10.63
N ARG A 98 5.03 6.60 11.47
CA ARG A 98 6.01 5.76 12.18
C ARG A 98 5.34 4.81 13.18
N ASN A 99 4.23 5.22 13.81
CA ASN A 99 3.49 4.53 14.86
C ASN A 99 1.97 4.66 14.65
N ALA A 100 1.46 4.03 13.59
CA ALA A 100 0.09 4.25 13.13
C ALA A 100 -0.94 3.38 13.90
N ASN A 101 -0.46 2.48 14.75
CA ASN A 101 -1.33 1.74 15.65
C ASN A 101 -1.74 2.63 16.84
N PRO A 102 -3.00 2.54 17.30
CA PRO A 102 -3.43 3.27 18.47
C PRO A 102 -2.65 2.78 19.70
N ASP A 103 -2.23 3.72 20.55
CA ASP A 103 -1.62 3.39 21.82
C ASP A 103 -2.62 2.69 22.74
N PRO A 104 -2.15 1.77 23.62
CA PRO A 104 -3.00 1.19 24.65
C PRO A 104 -3.64 2.28 25.50
N PRO A 105 -4.93 2.14 25.88
CA PRO A 105 -5.60 3.13 26.70
C PRO A 105 -4.91 3.23 28.07
N GLU A 106 -4.59 4.45 28.48
CA GLU A 106 -4.18 4.77 29.84
C GLU A 106 -5.40 4.69 30.78
N SER A 107 -5.81 3.47 31.12
CA SER A 107 -6.96 3.21 31.99
C SER A 107 -6.66 2.06 32.94
N ASP A 108 -7.03 2.26 34.20
CA ASP A 108 -6.97 1.23 35.24
C ASP A 108 -8.09 0.18 35.13
N SER A 109 -9.10 0.44 34.30
CA SER A 109 -10.23 -0.47 34.10
C SER A 109 -9.81 -1.75 33.36
N ASN A 110 -10.07 -2.89 33.99
CA ASN A 110 -9.86 -4.19 33.35
C ASN A 110 -10.73 -4.36 32.09
N LEU A 111 -11.95 -3.81 32.09
CA LEU A 111 -12.86 -3.89 30.95
C LEU A 111 -12.34 -3.10 29.75
N VAL A 112 -11.77 -1.91 29.97
CA VAL A 112 -11.17 -1.09 28.90
C VAL A 112 -9.93 -1.77 28.32
N ARG A 113 -9.09 -2.40 29.16
CA ARG A 113 -7.96 -3.20 28.68
C ARG A 113 -8.39 -4.44 27.90
N GLU A 114 -9.46 -5.10 28.34
CA GLU A 114 -10.03 -6.25 27.65
C GLU A 114 -10.62 -5.86 26.29
N TRP A 115 -11.39 -4.77 26.24
CA TRP A 115 -11.87 -4.17 25.00
C TRP A 115 -10.73 -3.94 24.02
N PHE A 116 -9.70 -3.22 24.44
CA PHE A 116 -8.58 -2.87 23.58
C PHE A 116 -7.89 -4.12 23.04
N ARG A 117 -7.67 -5.14 23.89
CA ARG A 117 -7.11 -6.42 23.46
C ARG A 117 -7.99 -7.11 22.42
N LYS A 118 -9.31 -7.17 22.64
CA LYS A 118 -10.28 -7.77 21.69
C LYS A 118 -10.26 -7.01 20.36
N TRP A 119 -10.35 -5.69 20.39
CA TRP A 119 -10.34 -4.84 19.20
C TRP A 119 -9.05 -5.00 18.40
N MET A 120 -7.88 -4.92 19.05
CA MET A 120 -6.60 -5.11 18.38
C MET A 120 -6.42 -6.52 17.82
N SER A 121 -6.97 -7.54 18.47
CA SER A 121 -6.98 -8.91 17.94
C SER A 121 -7.81 -9.00 16.65
N LEU A 122 -9.02 -8.44 16.66
CA LEU A 122 -9.91 -8.45 15.48
C LEU A 122 -9.27 -7.73 14.28
N ARG A 123 -8.64 -6.58 14.52
CA ARG A 123 -7.90 -5.83 13.50
C ARG A 123 -6.76 -6.63 12.89
N ARG A 124 -5.95 -7.29 13.73
CA ARG A 124 -4.83 -8.14 13.26
C ARG A 124 -5.33 -9.34 12.45
N ASP A 125 -6.35 -10.04 12.94
CA ASP A 125 -6.95 -11.17 12.23
C ASP A 125 -7.47 -10.75 10.85
N GLN A 126 -8.10 -9.57 10.76
CA GLN A 126 -8.60 -9.05 9.50
C GLN A 126 -7.46 -8.68 8.53
N ALA A 127 -6.42 -8.01 9.02
CA ALA A 127 -5.25 -7.68 8.22
C ALA A 127 -4.60 -8.94 7.62
N ASP A 128 -4.43 -9.99 8.42
CA ASP A 128 -3.82 -11.25 7.97
C ASP A 128 -4.66 -11.94 6.89
N LYS A 129 -5.99 -11.94 7.06
CA LYS A 129 -6.93 -12.49 6.07
C LYS A 129 -6.89 -11.72 4.75
N LEU A 130 -6.99 -10.39 4.82
CA LEU A 130 -6.97 -9.52 3.65
C LEU A 130 -5.63 -9.63 2.92
N PHE A 131 -4.52 -9.70 3.64
CA PHE A 131 -3.19 -9.86 3.05
C PHE A 131 -3.02 -11.23 2.38
N THR A 132 -3.57 -12.30 2.97
CA THR A 132 -3.62 -13.63 2.34
C THR A 132 -4.41 -13.61 1.03
N LEU A 133 -5.58 -12.96 1.03
CA LEU A 133 -6.38 -12.76 -0.18
C LEU A 133 -5.64 -11.91 -1.21
N ALA A 134 -4.93 -10.85 -0.78
CA ALA A 134 -4.11 -10.00 -1.65
C ALA A 134 -3.01 -10.80 -2.36
N GLN A 135 -2.28 -11.64 -1.63
CA GLN A 135 -1.26 -12.52 -2.21
C GLN A 135 -1.87 -13.49 -3.23
N SER A 136 -3.03 -14.07 -2.92
CA SER A 136 -3.74 -14.95 -3.85
C SER A 136 -4.19 -14.20 -5.11
N ALA A 137 -4.76 -13.00 -4.96
CA ALA A 137 -5.14 -12.14 -6.08
C ALA A 137 -3.92 -11.79 -6.97
N ALA A 138 -2.79 -11.43 -6.37
CA ALA A 138 -1.56 -11.14 -7.09
C ALA A 138 -1.05 -12.35 -7.88
N LYS A 139 -1.03 -13.55 -7.27
CA LYS A 139 -0.64 -14.79 -7.96
C LYS A 139 -1.52 -15.12 -9.17
N ASN A 140 -2.77 -14.65 -9.16
CA ASN A 140 -3.74 -14.84 -10.24
C ASN A 140 -3.84 -13.64 -11.21
N GLY A 141 -2.86 -12.72 -11.18
CA GLY A 141 -2.82 -11.58 -12.11
C GLY A 141 -3.79 -10.44 -11.78
N ARG A 142 -4.50 -10.49 -10.65
CA ARG A 142 -5.48 -9.47 -10.23
C ARG A 142 -4.81 -8.36 -9.44
N MET A 143 -3.94 -7.60 -10.09
CA MET A 143 -3.06 -6.62 -9.43
C MET A 143 -3.82 -5.48 -8.74
N ALA A 144 -4.88 -4.95 -9.36
CA ALA A 144 -5.70 -3.88 -8.76
C ALA A 144 -6.37 -4.36 -7.47
N LEU A 145 -6.97 -5.56 -7.48
CA LEU A 145 -7.56 -6.16 -6.29
C LEU A 145 -6.50 -6.45 -5.22
N ALA A 146 -5.35 -6.99 -5.61
CA ALA A 146 -4.25 -7.25 -4.69
C ALA A 146 -3.77 -5.97 -4.00
N LEU A 147 -3.65 -4.86 -4.74
CA LEU A 147 -3.31 -3.56 -4.19
C LEU A 147 -4.38 -3.07 -3.21
N ASN A 148 -5.66 -3.09 -3.60
CA ASN A 148 -6.77 -2.65 -2.74
C ASN A 148 -6.82 -3.45 -1.42
N LEU A 149 -6.68 -4.77 -1.49
CA LEU A 149 -6.67 -5.63 -0.31
C LEU A 149 -5.44 -5.41 0.55
N THR A 150 -4.28 -5.12 -0.04
CA THR A 150 -3.06 -4.79 0.69
C THR A 150 -3.22 -3.48 1.47
N LEU A 151 -3.82 -2.46 0.83
CA LEU A 151 -4.06 -1.17 1.48
C LEU A 151 -5.12 -1.27 2.59
N ALA A 152 -6.19 -2.03 2.38
CA ALA A 152 -7.16 -2.33 3.42
C ALA A 152 -6.52 -3.12 4.59
N ALA A 153 -5.66 -4.09 4.30
CA ALA A 153 -4.94 -4.82 5.34
C ALA A 153 -4.01 -3.91 6.15
N VAL A 154 -3.36 -2.93 5.50
CA VAL A 154 -2.48 -1.98 6.20
C VAL A 154 -3.25 -0.98 7.06
N HIS A 155 -4.47 -0.62 6.67
CA HIS A 155 -5.36 0.19 7.51
C HIS A 155 -5.67 -0.55 8.83
N GLU A 156 -6.00 -1.84 8.72
CA GLU A 156 -6.34 -2.65 9.90
C GLU A 156 -5.13 -2.91 10.80
N ASN A 157 -3.96 -3.23 10.22
CA ASN A 157 -2.72 -3.39 10.97
C ASN A 157 -1.55 -2.65 10.29
N PRO A 158 -1.34 -1.38 10.64
CA PRO A 158 -0.25 -0.59 10.08
C PRO A 158 1.12 -1.19 10.33
N ASP A 159 1.34 -1.89 11.44
CA ASP A 159 2.64 -2.48 11.79
C ASP A 159 2.83 -3.91 11.28
N HIS A 160 1.95 -4.38 10.39
CA HIS A 160 2.07 -5.70 9.80
C HIS A 160 3.43 -5.84 9.08
N PRO A 161 4.35 -6.70 9.55
CA PRO A 161 5.74 -6.65 9.07
C PRO A 161 5.92 -7.02 7.60
N ALA A 162 5.11 -7.94 7.08
CA ALA A 162 5.17 -8.30 5.67
C ALA A 162 4.64 -7.19 4.76
N ILE A 163 3.53 -6.53 5.13
CA ILE A 163 2.94 -5.43 4.34
C ILE A 163 3.88 -4.22 4.36
N ARG A 164 4.42 -3.82 5.51
CA ARG A 164 5.41 -2.74 5.61
C ARG A 164 6.60 -2.98 4.68
N ARG A 165 7.17 -4.19 4.68
CA ARG A 165 8.27 -4.56 3.76
C ARG A 165 7.85 -4.52 2.29
N LEU A 166 6.66 -5.03 1.96
CA LEU A 166 6.10 -4.97 0.61
C LEU A 166 6.00 -3.52 0.12
N LEU A 167 5.65 -2.59 1.01
CA LEU A 167 5.55 -1.15 0.73
C LEU A 167 6.90 -0.41 0.82
N GLY A 168 8.02 -1.12 0.95
CA GLY A 168 9.37 -0.53 0.94
C GLY A 168 9.85 0.02 2.29
N TYR A 169 9.14 -0.25 3.38
CA TYR A 169 9.60 0.08 4.73
C TYR A 169 10.56 -0.98 5.26
N THR A 170 11.48 -0.53 6.11
CA THR A 170 12.40 -1.36 6.87
C THR A 170 12.29 -1.01 8.35
N ARG A 171 12.54 -2.00 9.21
CA ARG A 171 12.57 -1.77 10.66
C ARG A 171 13.95 -1.23 11.03
N TYR A 172 13.99 -0.07 11.67
CA TYR A 172 15.22 0.55 12.14
C TYR A 172 15.05 1.00 13.59
N GLY A 173 15.71 0.30 14.53
CA GLY A 173 15.39 0.41 15.95
C GLY A 173 13.97 -0.11 16.21
N ASP A 174 13.17 0.70 16.90
CA ASP A 174 11.78 0.39 17.22
C ASP A 174 10.78 0.86 16.15
N ASP A 175 11.22 1.69 15.20
CA ASP A 175 10.33 2.33 14.21
C ASP A 175 10.37 1.64 12.84
N TRP A 176 9.26 1.79 12.10
CA TRP A 176 9.22 1.60 10.66
C TRP A 176 9.72 2.85 9.94
N ARG A 177 10.69 2.68 9.04
CA ARG A 177 11.31 3.76 8.27
C ARG A 177 11.34 3.41 6.80
N THR A 178 11.26 4.40 5.91
CA THR A 178 11.59 4.13 4.50
C THR A 178 13.08 3.80 4.36
N ALA A 179 13.45 3.10 3.29
CA ALA A 179 14.86 2.82 3.02
C ALA A 179 15.73 4.10 2.95
N PHE A 180 15.16 5.19 2.43
CA PHE A 180 15.80 6.50 2.37
C PHE A 180 16.04 7.08 3.76
N GLU A 181 15.03 7.11 4.63
CA GLU A 181 15.19 7.59 6.01
C GLU A 181 16.22 6.76 6.78
N ALA A 182 16.18 5.43 6.65
CA ALA A 182 17.15 4.54 7.29
C ALA A 182 18.59 4.82 6.81
N GLN A 183 18.78 5.10 5.52
CA GLN A 183 20.08 5.50 4.98
C GLN A 183 20.54 6.84 5.58
N LYS A 184 19.65 7.83 5.66
CA LYS A 184 19.95 9.16 6.19
C LYS A 184 20.37 9.13 7.66
N ILE A 185 19.67 8.35 8.48
CA ILE A 185 20.02 8.16 9.89
C ILE A 185 21.40 7.50 10.03
N ARG A 186 21.71 6.48 9.21
CA ARG A 186 23.04 5.84 9.20
C ARG A 186 24.17 6.81 8.81
N GLN A 187 23.87 7.83 8.02
CA GLN A 187 24.81 8.90 7.66
C GLN A 187 24.98 9.95 8.78
N GLY A 188 24.29 9.81 9.91
CA GLY A 188 24.33 10.77 11.01
C GLY A 188 23.49 12.02 10.78
N GLU A 189 22.55 11.97 9.82
CA GLU A 189 21.59 13.04 9.58
C GLU A 189 20.34 12.85 10.46
N VAL A 190 19.70 13.98 10.78
CA VAL A 190 18.44 14.07 11.52
C VAL A 190 17.44 14.83 10.66
N TRP A 191 16.17 14.45 10.76
CA TRP A 191 15.07 15.17 10.13
C TRP A 191 14.63 16.33 11.05
N ASP A 192 14.55 17.54 10.49
CA ASP A 192 13.90 18.71 11.08
C ASP A 192 12.78 19.16 10.14
N ASP A 193 11.60 19.49 10.66
CA ASP A 193 10.42 19.81 9.82
C ASP A 193 10.59 21.11 9.01
N ARG A 194 11.51 22.00 9.41
CA ARG A 194 11.79 23.26 8.70
C ARG A 194 12.93 23.12 7.70
N PHE A 195 13.90 22.26 7.98
CA PHE A 195 15.16 22.19 7.21
C PHE A 195 15.35 20.87 6.45
N GLY A 196 14.51 19.87 6.72
CA GLY A 196 14.62 18.53 6.19
C GLY A 196 15.78 17.74 6.83
N TRP A 197 16.43 16.89 6.02
CA TRP A 197 17.57 16.09 6.46
C TRP A 197 18.85 16.92 6.56
N ILE A 198 19.37 17.06 7.77
CA ILE A 198 20.64 17.76 8.04
C ILE A 198 21.54 16.93 8.95
N PRO A 199 22.88 17.01 8.83
CA PRO A 199 23.78 16.39 9.78
C PRO A 199 23.46 16.83 11.20
N LYS A 200 23.44 15.89 12.15
CA LYS A 200 23.07 16.16 13.55
C LYS A 200 23.93 17.27 14.18
N SER A 201 25.20 17.38 13.78
CA SER A 201 26.11 18.42 14.24
C SER A 201 25.73 19.83 13.76
N TYR A 202 24.93 19.95 12.71
CA TYR A 202 24.55 21.23 12.10
C TYR A 202 23.23 21.79 12.65
N LEU A 203 22.44 20.97 13.36
CA LEU A 203 21.12 21.35 13.85
C LEU A 203 21.15 22.67 14.63
N LYS A 204 22.06 22.80 15.61
CA LYS A 204 22.19 24.04 16.41
C LYS A 204 22.51 25.28 15.57
N LEU A 205 23.33 25.13 14.53
CA LEU A 205 23.69 26.25 13.64
C LEU A 205 22.49 26.64 12.77
N TYR A 206 21.72 25.67 12.30
CA TYR A 206 20.50 25.92 11.54
C TYR A 206 19.43 26.61 12.39
N GLU A 207 19.29 26.21 13.66
CA GLU A 207 18.41 26.86 14.64
C GLU A 207 18.83 28.31 14.94
N GLN A 208 20.13 28.60 14.90
CA GLN A 208 20.69 29.95 15.04
C GLN A 208 20.58 30.78 13.75
N GLY A 209 19.85 30.30 12.74
CA GLY A 209 19.68 31.00 11.48
C GLY A 209 20.92 30.93 10.58
N GLN A 210 21.89 30.05 10.82
CA GLN A 210 23.00 29.85 9.89
C GLN A 210 22.67 28.79 8.84
N ARG A 211 23.22 28.94 7.63
CA ARG A 211 23.09 27.99 6.52
C ARG A 211 24.45 27.65 5.95
N ARG A 212 24.61 26.42 5.49
CA ARG A 212 25.87 25.95 4.92
C ARG A 212 25.90 26.23 3.42
N MET A 213 26.83 27.08 2.98
CA MET A 213 27.11 27.33 1.56
C MET A 213 28.52 26.81 1.24
N GLY A 214 28.59 25.60 0.69
CA GLY A 214 29.86 24.90 0.44
C GLY A 214 30.63 24.62 1.74
N ARG A 215 31.77 25.30 1.93
CA ARG A 215 32.61 25.20 3.14
C ARG A 215 32.35 26.31 4.16
N ARG A 216 31.50 27.30 3.85
CA ARG A 216 31.23 28.45 4.70
C ARG A 216 29.83 28.38 5.33
N TRP A 217 29.69 29.05 6.47
CA TRP A 217 28.41 29.31 7.11
C TRP A 217 28.02 30.76 6.83
N ILE A 218 26.79 30.97 6.39
CA ILE A 218 26.21 32.29 6.12
C ILE A 218 24.96 32.47 6.97
N SER A 219 24.56 33.71 7.25
CA SER A 219 23.24 33.98 7.83
C SER A 219 22.16 33.54 6.85
N ALA A 220 20.99 33.11 7.34
CA ALA A 220 19.84 32.78 6.50
C ALA A 220 19.20 34.01 5.85
N GLU A 221 19.52 35.21 6.36
CA GLU A 221 19.03 36.49 5.87
C GLU A 221 19.94 37.12 4.79
N ASP A 222 21.16 36.60 4.62
CA ASP A 222 22.18 37.08 3.66
C ASP A 222 22.21 36.25 2.37
#